data_AF-A0A9P6AP74-F1
#
_entry.id   AF-A0A9P6AP74-F1
#
_cell.length_a   1.000
_cell.length_b   1.000
_cell.length_c   1.000
_cell.angle_alpha   90.00
_cell.angle_beta   90.00
_cell.angle_gamma   90.00
#
_symmetry.space_group_name_H-M   'P 1'
#
loop_
_entity.id
_entity.type
_entity.pdbx_description
1 polymer ?
#
loop_
_entity_poly.entity_id
_entity_poly.type
_entity_poly.pdbx_seq_one_letter_code
_entity_poly.pdbx_strand_id
1 'polypeptide(L)'
;MEGLYQLDVDQDIWEDSRGDIADFPDGIVPPWLGDPSVKEGIWLSQEIANCHQELERCKAEHANLQTWFCEEYSCVMEVFMGSEDEDVSYFALHQANQLYEWMTAWKKDMVQVPISSGAPSWDNICRPLPLQEHHAVWTQVQHEMEFDATAISDLQPPLTT
;
A
#
# COMPACT_ATOMS: atom_id res chain seq x y z
N MET A 1 10.09 14.10 -40.95
CA MET A 1 9.05 13.59 -40.05
C MET A 1 9.54 13.89 -38.66
N GLU A 2 9.36 15.13 -38.20
CA GLU A 2 9.60 15.50 -36.80
C GLU A 2 8.50 14.83 -35.99
N GLY A 3 8.90 13.85 -35.18
CA GLY A 3 7.99 13.07 -34.37
C GLY A 3 7.69 13.82 -33.09
N LEU A 4 6.44 13.73 -32.63
CA LEU A 4 5.93 14.22 -31.34
C LEU A 4 6.73 13.72 -30.10
N TYR A 5 7.73 12.86 -30.31
CA TYR A 5 8.58 12.22 -29.30
C TYR A 5 10.05 12.68 -29.36
N GLN A 6 10.36 13.75 -30.08
CA GLN A 6 11.71 14.34 -30.10
C GLN A 6 11.93 15.37 -28.98
N LEU A 7 10.94 15.59 -28.11
CA LEU A 7 11.13 16.37 -26.90
C LEU A 7 11.95 15.53 -25.92
N ASP A 8 13.24 15.81 -25.84
CA ASP A 8 14.11 15.23 -24.83
C ASP A 8 13.67 15.78 -23.47
N VAL A 9 13.04 14.91 -22.67
CA VAL A 9 12.49 15.23 -21.35
C VAL A 9 13.61 15.58 -20.37
N ASP A 10 14.83 15.11 -20.66
CA ASP A 10 16.04 15.39 -19.88
C ASP A 10 16.78 16.64 -20.39
N GLN A 11 16.37 17.20 -21.53
CA GLN A 11 16.89 18.46 -22.01
C GLN A 11 16.38 19.56 -21.10
N ASP A 12 17.31 20.39 -20.60
CA ASP A 12 16.95 21.46 -19.68
C ASP A 12 15.93 22.38 -20.38
N ILE A 13 14.70 22.45 -19.86
CA ILE A 13 13.60 23.25 -20.43
C ILE A 13 13.96 24.74 -20.55
N TRP A 14 15.04 25.14 -19.87
CA TRP A 14 15.61 26.47 -19.88
C TRP A 14 16.66 26.71 -20.97
N GLU A 15 17.14 25.69 -21.68
CA GLU A 15 18.15 25.79 -22.74
C GLU A 15 17.55 26.19 -24.09
N ASP A 16 16.37 25.67 -24.44
CA ASP A 16 15.71 25.91 -25.73
C ASP A 16 14.97 27.27 -25.79
N SER A 17 14.85 27.94 -24.63
CA SER A 17 14.20 29.25 -24.50
C SER A 17 15.19 30.42 -24.55
N ARG A 18 16.45 30.19 -24.94
CA ARG A 18 17.35 31.27 -25.43
C ARG A 18 16.89 31.77 -26.81
N GLY A 19 15.63 32.21 -26.90
CA GLY A 19 15.19 33.10 -27.97
C GLY A 19 16.03 34.37 -27.94
N ASP A 20 16.19 35.00 -29.10
CA ASP A 20 16.90 36.26 -29.17
C ASP A 20 16.20 37.26 -28.24
N ILE A 21 16.94 38.18 -27.62
CA ILE A 21 16.37 39.21 -26.72
C ILE A 21 15.22 39.98 -27.42
N ALA A 22 15.23 40.03 -28.77
CA ALA A 22 14.21 40.60 -29.62
C ALA A 22 12.84 39.90 -29.56
N ASP A 23 12.76 38.66 -29.09
CA ASP A 23 11.53 37.87 -28.98
C ASP A 23 10.73 38.18 -27.70
N PHE A 24 11.34 38.91 -26.75
CA PHE A 24 10.66 39.30 -25.51
C PHE A 24 10.00 40.68 -25.63
N PRO A 25 8.82 40.88 -25.00
CA PRO A 25 8.21 42.20 -24.89
C PRO A 25 9.21 43.18 -24.29
N ASP A 26 9.36 44.34 -24.93
CA ASP A 26 10.29 45.42 -24.54
C ASP A 26 11.78 45.05 -24.56
N GLY A 27 12.16 43.89 -25.11
CA GLY A 27 13.55 43.41 -25.11
C GLY A 27 14.05 43.02 -23.71
N ILE A 28 13.14 42.74 -22.77
CA ILE A 28 13.48 42.41 -21.38
C ILE A 28 13.32 40.91 -21.18
N VAL A 29 14.44 40.25 -20.87
CA VAL A 29 14.44 38.83 -20.48
C VAL A 29 13.77 38.69 -19.11
N PRO A 30 12.72 37.85 -18.96
CA PRO A 30 12.09 37.61 -17.67
C PRO A 30 13.08 37.02 -16.65
N PRO A 31 12.97 37.35 -15.36
CA PRO A 31 13.89 36.84 -14.34
C PRO A 31 13.94 35.31 -14.25
N TRP A 32 12.80 34.62 -14.42
CA TRP A 32 12.76 33.15 -14.45
C TRP A 32 13.59 32.53 -15.59
N LEU A 33 13.95 33.31 -16.61
CA LEU A 33 14.77 32.87 -17.74
C LEU A 33 16.20 33.43 -17.68
N GLY A 34 16.39 34.65 -17.20
CA GLY A 34 17.68 35.35 -17.20
C GLY A 34 18.44 35.34 -15.88
N ASP A 35 17.78 35.10 -14.75
CA ASP A 35 18.37 35.10 -13.41
C ASP A 35 18.55 33.66 -12.89
N PRO A 36 19.80 33.18 -12.74
CA PRO A 36 20.09 31.84 -12.21
C PRO A 36 19.51 31.61 -10.82
N SER A 37 19.48 32.62 -9.96
CA SER A 37 18.94 32.51 -8.60
C SER A 37 17.42 32.35 -8.61
N VAL A 38 16.73 32.98 -9.56
CA VAL A 38 15.28 32.77 -9.73
C VAL A 38 14.98 31.37 -10.26
N LYS A 39 15.76 30.90 -11.25
CA LYS A 39 15.63 29.52 -11.76
C LYS A 39 15.84 28.47 -10.68
N GLU A 40 16.93 28.61 -9.91
CA GLU A 40 17.25 27.73 -8.79
C GLU A 40 16.14 27.77 -7.74
N GLY A 41 15.62 28.96 -7.42
CA GLY A 41 14.49 29.11 -6.49
C GLY A 41 13.22 28.39 -6.96
N ILE A 42 12.89 28.46 -8.25
CA ILE A 42 11.74 27.73 -8.83
C ILE A 42 11.95 26.22 -8.72
N TRP A 43 13.13 25.74 -9.12
CA TRP A 43 13.46 24.31 -9.07
C TRP A 43 13.39 23.77 -7.64
N LEU A 44 14.01 24.46 -6.68
CA LEU A 44 13.96 24.08 -5.26
C LEU A 44 12.53 24.08 -4.72
N SER A 45 11.72 25.09 -5.09
CA SER A 45 10.32 25.16 -4.68
C SER A 45 9.51 23.99 -5.24
N GLN A 46 9.76 23.58 -6.49
CA GLN A 46 9.09 22.45 -7.11
C GLN A 46 9.54 21.13 -6.47
N GLU A 47 10.83 20.98 -6.18
CA GLU A 47 11.37 19.78 -5.53
C GLU A 47 10.74 19.58 -4.15
N ILE A 48 10.63 20.64 -3.35
CA ILE A 48 9.95 20.58 -2.05
C ILE A 48 8.47 20.17 -2.21
N ALA A 49 7.77 20.73 -3.19
CA ALA A 49 6.37 20.37 -3.45
C ALA A 49 6.23 18.90 -3.89
N ASN A 50 7.12 18.43 -4.77
CA ASN A 50 7.18 17.06 -5.24
C ASN A 50 7.47 16.09 -4.09
N CYS A 51 8.44 16.41 -3.23
CA CYS A 51 8.75 15.59 -2.05
C CYS A 51 7.53 15.43 -1.14
N HIS A 52 6.77 16.49 -0.89
CA HIS A 52 5.55 16.40 -0.09
C HIS A 52 4.48 15.55 -0.77
N GLN A 53 4.27 15.73 -2.08
CA GLN A 53 3.31 14.92 -2.83
C GLN A 53 3.69 13.44 -2.83
N GLU A 54 4.97 13.14 -3.04
CA GLU A 54 5.50 11.78 -3.03
C GLU A 54 5.34 11.14 -1.67
N LEU A 55 5.61 11.89 -0.59
CA LEU A 55 5.40 11.42 0.77
C LEU A 55 3.93 11.05 1.05
N GLU A 56 2.99 11.89 0.62
CA GLU A 56 1.55 11.58 0.74
C GLU A 56 1.15 10.37 -0.11
N ARG A 57 1.73 10.21 -1.31
CA ARG A 57 1.52 9.02 -2.14
C ARG A 57 2.03 7.76 -1.46
N CYS A 58 3.26 7.79 -0.91
CA CYS A 58 3.82 6.65 -0.18
C CYS A 58 2.96 6.27 1.03
N LYS A 59 2.41 7.25 1.77
CA LYS A 59 1.48 6.98 2.88
C LYS A 59 0.22 6.25 2.43
N ALA A 60 -0.36 6.70 1.31
CA ALA A 60 -1.55 6.09 0.73
C ALA A 60 -1.26 4.68 0.19
N GLU A 61 -0.13 4.47 -0.49
CA GLU A 61 0.28 3.16 -0.99
C GLU A 61 0.55 2.18 0.15
N HIS A 62 1.20 2.62 1.24
CA HIS A 62 1.39 1.80 2.43
C HIS A 62 0.03 1.40 3.04
N ALA A 63 -0.92 2.33 3.17
CA ALA A 63 -2.26 2.04 3.66
C ALA A 63 -3.05 1.09 2.73
N ASN A 64 -2.90 1.23 1.41
CA ASN A 64 -3.51 0.35 0.42
C ASN A 64 -2.94 -1.06 0.50
N LEU A 65 -1.62 -1.19 0.64
CA LEU A 65 -0.96 -2.49 0.82
C LEU A 65 -1.45 -3.17 2.11
N GLN A 66 -1.63 -2.39 3.19
CA GLN A 66 -2.21 -2.90 4.41
C GLN A 66 -3.64 -3.40 4.22
N THR A 67 -4.48 -2.58 3.60
CA THR A 67 -5.89 -2.91 3.33
C THR A 67 -6.01 -4.16 2.46
N TRP A 68 -5.30 -4.20 1.33
CA TRP A 68 -5.27 -5.35 0.41
C TRP A 68 -4.90 -6.64 1.15
N PHE A 69 -3.83 -6.59 1.95
CA PHE A 69 -3.39 -7.76 2.69
C PHE A 69 -4.45 -8.25 3.70
N CYS A 70 -5.09 -7.32 4.40
CA CYS A 70 -6.13 -7.63 5.38
C CYS A 70 -7.34 -8.31 4.72
N GLU A 71 -7.79 -7.78 3.59
CA GLU A 71 -8.89 -8.33 2.79
C GLU A 71 -8.54 -9.71 2.23
N GLU A 72 -7.37 -9.84 1.62
CA GLU A 72 -6.90 -11.09 1.01
C GLU A 72 -6.74 -12.19 2.07
N TYR A 73 -6.09 -11.88 3.19
CA TYR A 73 -5.92 -12.83 4.29
C TYR A 73 -7.28 -13.24 4.88
N SER A 74 -8.22 -12.30 5.06
CA SER A 74 -9.56 -12.60 5.55
C SER A 74 -10.32 -13.53 4.61
N CYS A 75 -10.28 -13.25 3.30
CA CYS A 75 -10.90 -14.10 2.27
C CYS A 75 -10.34 -15.53 2.30
N VAL A 76 -9.02 -15.67 2.33
CA VAL A 76 -8.37 -16.99 2.41
C VAL A 76 -8.75 -17.71 3.70
N MET A 77 -8.84 -17.00 4.83
CA MET A 77 -9.27 -17.58 6.09
C MET A 77 -10.73 -18.01 6.08
N GLU A 78 -11.63 -17.25 5.46
CA GLU A 78 -13.03 -17.65 5.28
C GLU A 78 -13.14 -18.93 4.46
N VAL A 79 -12.36 -19.08 3.39
CA VAL A 79 -12.30 -20.33 2.61
C VAL A 79 -11.75 -21.48 3.43
N PHE A 80 -10.67 -21.26 4.18
CA PHE A 80 -10.09 -22.26 5.07
C PHE A 80 -11.09 -22.77 6.11
N MET A 81 -11.84 -21.86 6.74
CA MET A 81 -12.79 -22.22 7.81
C MET A 81 -14.12 -22.76 7.27
N GLY A 82 -14.54 -22.33 6.08
CA GLY A 82 -15.86 -22.63 5.52
C GLY A 82 -15.90 -23.80 4.54
N SER A 83 -14.76 -24.31 4.09
CA SER A 83 -14.71 -25.40 3.11
C SER A 83 -14.78 -26.77 3.78
N GLU A 84 -15.71 -27.60 3.30
CA GLU A 84 -15.85 -29.02 3.67
C GLU A 84 -14.86 -29.92 2.90
N ASP A 85 -14.25 -29.40 1.83
CA ASP A 85 -13.27 -30.10 1.02
C ASP A 85 -11.86 -29.91 1.61
N GLU A 86 -11.23 -31.02 2.03
CA GLU A 86 -9.92 -31.04 2.68
C GLU A 86 -8.81 -30.48 1.77
N ASP A 87 -8.87 -30.72 0.46
CA ASP A 87 -7.86 -30.24 -0.49
C ASP A 87 -7.97 -28.71 -0.68
N VAL A 88 -9.20 -28.19 -0.77
CA VAL A 88 -9.46 -26.74 -0.89
C VAL A 88 -8.99 -26.03 0.37
N SER A 89 -9.30 -26.59 1.54
CA SER A 89 -8.90 -25.99 2.80
C SER A 89 -7.39 -26.13 3.04
N TYR A 90 -6.76 -27.23 2.62
CA TYR A 90 -5.30 -27.36 2.60
C TYR A 90 -4.66 -26.23 1.77
N PHE A 91 -5.18 -26.00 0.56
CA PHE A 91 -4.68 -24.94 -0.32
C PHE A 91 -4.85 -23.56 0.31
N ALA A 92 -6.01 -23.28 0.92
CA ALA A 92 -6.25 -22.04 1.64
C ALA A 92 -5.26 -21.82 2.81
N LEU A 93 -4.99 -22.86 3.61
CA LEU A 93 -3.99 -22.78 4.69
C LEU A 93 -2.59 -22.50 4.15
N HIS A 94 -2.21 -23.15 3.06
CA HIS A 94 -0.92 -22.90 2.41
C HIS A 94 -0.83 -21.45 1.93
N GLN A 95 -1.88 -20.92 1.31
CA GLN A 95 -1.94 -19.54 0.85
C GLN A 95 -1.88 -18.54 2.01
N ALA A 96 -2.57 -18.80 3.13
CA ALA A 96 -2.53 -17.96 4.32
C ALA A 96 -1.10 -17.84 4.88
N ASN A 97 -0.34 -18.95 4.88
CA ASN A 97 1.05 -18.96 5.32
C ASN A 97 1.97 -18.20 4.37
N GLN A 98 1.80 -18.34 3.04
CA GLN A 98 2.56 -17.54 2.07
C GLN A 98 2.30 -16.04 2.23
N LEU A 99 1.03 -15.65 2.41
CA LEU A 99 0.65 -14.27 2.68
C LEU A 99 1.34 -13.76 3.95
N TYR A 100 1.33 -14.54 5.04
CA TYR A 100 2.03 -14.19 6.27
C TYR A 100 3.53 -13.95 6.06
N GLU A 101 4.20 -14.81 5.29
CA GLU A 101 5.61 -14.63 4.93
C GLU A 101 5.85 -13.31 4.19
N TRP A 102 5.04 -13.00 3.17
CA TRP A 102 5.13 -11.73 2.44
C TRP A 102 4.91 -10.53 3.36
N MET A 103 3.92 -10.58 4.24
CA MET A 103 3.65 -9.51 5.20
C MET A 103 4.84 -9.30 6.14
N THR A 104 5.48 -10.35 6.64
CA THR A 104 6.65 -10.18 7.51
C THR A 104 7.83 -9.52 6.79
N ALA A 105 8.04 -9.84 5.51
CA ALA A 105 9.03 -9.18 4.68
C ALA A 105 8.68 -7.70 4.43
N TRP A 106 7.45 -7.42 4.01
CA TRP A 106 6.99 -6.06 3.77
C TRP A 106 7.01 -5.21 5.03
N LYS A 107 6.62 -5.76 6.19
CA LYS A 107 6.69 -5.08 7.48
C LYS A 107 8.08 -4.63 7.84
N LYS A 108 9.09 -5.46 7.55
CA LYS A 108 10.48 -5.10 7.77
C LYS A 108 10.91 -3.93 6.88
N ASP A 109 10.50 -3.93 5.61
CA ASP A 109 10.93 -2.92 4.65
C ASP A 109 10.15 -1.60 4.81
N MET A 110 8.91 -1.66 5.30
CA MET A 110 8.01 -0.50 5.47
C MET A 110 8.17 0.23 6.81
N VAL A 111 9.11 -0.16 7.69
CA VAL A 111 9.31 0.47 9.02
C VAL A 111 9.50 1.99 8.93
N GLN A 112 10.18 2.46 7.89
CA GLN A 112 10.50 3.88 7.70
C GLN A 112 9.47 4.60 6.81
N VAL A 113 8.56 3.87 6.16
CA VAL A 113 7.55 4.46 5.28
C VAL A 113 6.38 4.90 6.15
N PRO A 114 6.07 6.20 6.23
CA PRO A 114 4.93 6.66 7.00
C PRO A 114 3.64 6.10 6.43
N ILE A 115 2.59 6.08 7.23
CA ILE A 115 1.29 5.56 6.84
C ILE A 115 0.18 6.56 7.10
N SER A 116 -0.84 6.55 6.25
CA SER A 116 -2.05 7.34 6.44
C SER A 116 -2.76 6.97 7.75
N SER A 117 -3.28 7.99 8.44
CA SER A 117 -4.05 7.81 9.67
C SER A 117 -5.29 6.94 9.41
N GLY A 118 -5.53 5.95 10.27
CA GLY A 118 -6.70 5.06 10.17
C GLY A 118 -6.49 3.83 9.28
N ALA A 119 -5.27 3.60 8.77
CA ALA A 119 -4.95 2.36 8.09
C ALA A 119 -5.06 1.13 9.01
N PRO A 120 -5.50 -0.03 8.49
CA PRO A 120 -5.65 -1.25 9.27
C PRO A 120 -4.28 -1.84 9.64
N SER A 121 -4.05 -2.15 10.91
CA SER A 121 -2.78 -2.74 11.34
C SER A 121 -2.68 -4.22 10.96
N TRP A 122 -1.57 -4.61 10.32
CA TRP A 122 -1.20 -6.01 10.09
C TRP A 122 -1.14 -6.86 11.36
N ASP A 123 -0.79 -6.25 12.50
CA ASP A 123 -0.60 -6.95 13.77
C ASP A 123 -1.91 -7.46 14.40
N ASN A 124 -3.05 -6.87 14.02
CA ASN A 124 -4.33 -7.23 14.59
C ASN A 124 -5.00 -8.40 13.87
N ILE A 125 -4.47 -8.80 12.70
CA ILE A 125 -5.18 -9.68 11.76
C ILE A 125 -4.46 -11.02 11.57
N CYS A 126 -3.13 -11.04 11.69
CA CYS A 126 -2.36 -12.25 11.45
C CYS A 126 -1.96 -13.00 12.72
N ARG A 127 -2.29 -14.29 12.77
CA ARG A 127 -1.56 -15.27 13.58
C ARG A 127 -0.97 -16.33 12.65
N PRO A 128 0.32 -16.70 12.82
CA PRO A 128 0.85 -17.84 12.10
C PRO A 128 0.05 -19.09 12.50
N LEU A 129 -0.51 -19.78 11.51
CA LEU A 129 -1.22 -21.05 11.73
C LEU A 129 -0.20 -22.19 11.65
N PRO A 130 -0.19 -23.13 12.60
CA PRO A 130 0.74 -24.24 12.56
C PRO A 130 0.51 -25.10 11.32
N LEU A 131 1.52 -25.17 10.45
CA LEU A 131 1.55 -26.07 9.27
C LEU A 131 1.73 -27.54 9.66
N GLN A 132 2.13 -27.83 10.90
CA GLN A 132 2.40 -29.19 11.38
C GLN A 132 1.13 -29.80 11.98
N GLU A 133 0.69 -30.87 11.32
CA GLU A 133 -0.44 -31.75 11.65
C GLU A 133 -1.82 -31.33 11.12
N HIS A 134 -1.94 -31.30 9.78
CA HIS A 134 -3.18 -31.20 8.99
C HIS A 134 -4.33 -32.15 9.38
N HIS A 135 -4.23 -32.98 10.40
CA HIS A 135 -5.34 -33.79 10.91
C HIS A 135 -5.66 -33.44 12.37
N ALA A 136 -4.65 -33.14 13.19
CA ALA A 136 -4.84 -32.70 14.58
C ALA A 136 -5.30 -31.24 14.66
N VAL A 137 -4.79 -30.37 13.79
CA VAL A 137 -5.13 -28.94 13.73
C VAL A 137 -6.59 -28.73 13.30
N TRP A 138 -7.13 -29.52 12.35
CA TRP A 138 -8.55 -29.48 12.00
C TRP A 138 -9.46 -29.76 13.19
N THR A 139 -9.14 -30.82 13.92
CA THR A 139 -9.91 -31.24 15.09
C THR A 139 -9.81 -30.21 16.22
N GLN A 140 -8.64 -29.56 16.39
CA GLN A 140 -8.41 -28.59 17.45
C GLN A 140 -8.96 -27.19 17.13
N VAL A 141 -8.82 -26.71 15.88
CA VAL A 141 -9.38 -25.41 15.44
C VAL A 141 -10.90 -25.46 15.45
N GLN A 142 -11.54 -26.55 15.00
CA GLN A 142 -12.99 -26.72 15.15
C GLN A 142 -13.41 -26.70 16.63
N HIS A 143 -12.66 -27.38 17.51
CA HIS A 143 -12.99 -27.45 18.94
C HIS A 143 -12.80 -26.12 19.67
N GLU A 144 -11.73 -25.38 19.37
CA GLU A 144 -11.46 -24.05 19.94
C GLU A 144 -12.47 -23.00 19.44
N MET A 145 -12.97 -23.12 18.20
CA MET A 145 -13.97 -22.20 17.64
C MET A 145 -15.42 -22.54 18.04
N GLU A 146 -15.79 -23.81 18.21
CA GLU A 146 -17.07 -24.19 18.82
C GLU A 146 -17.19 -23.68 20.26
N PHE A 147 -16.07 -23.68 21.00
CA PHE A 147 -16.01 -23.16 22.36
C PHE A 147 -16.29 -21.64 22.42
N ASP A 148 -15.77 -20.88 21.44
CA ASP A 148 -15.96 -19.42 21.37
C ASP A 148 -17.36 -19.03 20.86
N ALA A 149 -17.92 -19.79 19.91
CA ALA A 149 -19.29 -19.60 19.44
C ALA A 149 -20.35 -19.86 20.53
N THR A 150 -20.09 -20.84 21.41
CA THR A 150 -20.97 -21.15 22.56
C THR A 150 -20.90 -20.04 23.62
N ALA A 151 -19.70 -19.49 23.87
CA ALA A 151 -19.51 -18.36 24.77
C ALA A 151 -20.22 -17.07 24.29
N ILE A 152 -20.34 -16.88 22.97
CA ILE A 152 -21.08 -15.75 22.38
C ILE A 152 -22.60 -15.96 22.47
N SER A 153 -23.08 -17.20 22.31
CA SER A 153 -24.51 -17.56 22.47
C SER A 153 -25.01 -17.35 23.90
N ASP A 154 -24.17 -17.60 24.91
CA ASP A 154 -24.52 -17.43 26.33
C ASP A 154 -24.57 -15.97 26.79
N LEU A 155 -24.15 -15.02 25.94
CA LEU A 155 -24.21 -13.58 26.20
C LEU A 155 -25.45 -12.89 25.61
N GLN A 156 -26.33 -13.61 24.89
CA GLN A 156 -27.62 -13.05 24.47
C GLN A 156 -28.65 -13.10 25.62
N PRO A 157 -29.20 -11.96 26.06
CA PRO A 157 -30.23 -11.96 27.10
C PRO A 157 -31.52 -12.61 26.58
N PRO A 158 -32.30 -13.28 27.45
CA PRO A 158 -33.50 -13.99 27.04
C PRO A 158 -34.51 -13.02 26.43
N LEU A 159 -34.99 -13.34 25.23
CA LEU A 159 -36.11 -12.65 24.61
C LEU A 159 -37.34 -12.80 25.51
N THR A 160 -37.70 -11.72 26.20
CA THR A 160 -38.96 -11.59 26.94
C THR A 160 -40.11 -11.56 25.95
N THR A 161 -40.92 -12.62 25.94
CA THR A 161 -42.31 -12.67 25.44
C THR A 161 -43.25 -11.80 26.25
#